data_AF-A0A928Q2S8-F1
#
_entry.id   AF-A0A928Q2S8-F1
#
_cell.length_a   1.000
_cell.length_b   1.000
_cell.length_c   1.000
_cell.angle_alpha   90.00
_cell.angle_beta   90.00
_cell.angle_gamma   90.00
#
_symmetry.space_group_name_H-M   'P 1'
#
loop_
_entity.id
_entity.type
_entity.pdbx_description
1 polymer ?
#
loop_
_entity_poly.entity_id
_entity_poly.type
_entity_poly.pdbx_seq_one_letter_code
_entity_poly.pdbx_strand_id
1 'polypeptide(L)'
;MSKKIISVLLCIVLTVSVFTAFGINIYAADETVTVNLTGKYNQTDSRAMLSLINNFRQSSEAWYWNSSDTEKVYENSLGALKYDYELEKVAMQRAAEIAVCWSHTRPSGQNTWTAYPSGYNAMGENIAIGYQTYNAVFVGWREDNDPYAGQGHRRNMLKSYFTSVGIACFIYDGVTCWVQEFGSPVSSAPETPANDSTTVVPVEIAVSNITSAEMTFKQSSVSVEAGESAALPEATLTLGVSGCWISPQCTVSVTPVYQSNDNSIAKVSGEQVTGVDSGSTTLTASFPIGSLNPTATLSVTVTGCNHSFKDEVIKEPTHKERGLMKRTCEKCEFSYTEEIMRLSYFPDVKDGSWYFDSVDYCAEKHFINGYQNGNFGPNDALQRQDFVVILANIAGASLSGYTACKLTDVDMKAYYGKAVAWAVDKGIIAGYQNGKFGVGDPITREQVATILYRYMKSPAVSDVNGKLAKFPDKGNISEFAKTPLAWAVENNIISGMQDGTVAPKGTAVRAQIASIIMRMDQNAMFNA
;
A
#
# COMPACT_ATOMS: atom_id res chain seq x y z
N MET A 1 -41.43 36.72 14.66
CA MET A 1 -41.00 35.54 13.86
C MET A 1 -39.57 35.83 13.38
N SER A 2 -38.50 35.32 14.02
CA SER A 2 -37.88 33.98 13.79
C SER A 2 -37.52 33.80 12.29
N LYS A 3 -36.27 33.64 11.82
CA LYS A 3 -35.11 32.80 12.24
C LYS A 3 -33.79 33.40 11.70
N LYS A 4 -32.75 33.59 12.53
CA LYS A 4 -31.48 32.80 12.64
C LYS A 4 -30.66 32.59 11.35
N ILE A 5 -29.49 33.23 11.26
CA ILE A 5 -28.23 32.60 10.83
C ILE A 5 -27.08 33.11 11.73
N ILE A 6 -26.30 32.13 12.16
CA ILE A 6 -25.14 32.13 13.04
C ILE A 6 -23.93 32.78 12.36
N SER A 7 -23.16 33.61 13.08
CA SER A 7 -21.70 33.65 12.91
C SER A 7 -21.03 34.13 14.18
N VAL A 8 -20.07 33.31 14.58
CA VAL A 8 -19.19 33.37 15.73
C VAL A 8 -18.14 34.44 15.47
N LEU A 9 -17.92 35.37 16.40
CA LEU A 9 -16.62 36.02 16.52
C LEU A 9 -16.22 36.17 17.99
N LEU A 10 -15.04 35.60 18.22
CA LEU A 10 -14.22 35.46 19.41
C LEU A 10 -14.01 36.81 20.13
N CYS A 11 -14.61 37.00 21.30
CA CYS A 11 -14.21 38.05 22.25
C CYS A 11 -13.33 37.42 23.33
N ILE A 12 -12.04 37.72 23.24
CA ILE A 12 -11.03 37.48 24.29
C ILE A 12 -11.42 38.34 25.50
N VAL A 13 -11.93 37.70 26.55
CA VAL A 13 -12.14 38.34 27.86
C VAL A 13 -10.91 38.06 28.72
N LEU A 14 -9.98 39.02 28.71
CA LEU A 14 -8.85 39.08 29.62
C LEU A 14 -9.37 39.67 30.93
N THR A 15 -9.71 38.82 31.90
CA THR A 15 -10.03 39.25 33.27
C THR A 15 -8.74 39.31 34.08
N VAL A 16 -8.14 40.50 34.15
CA VAL A 16 -7.11 40.82 35.15
C VAL A 16 -7.84 41.12 36.45
N SER A 17 -7.91 40.12 37.33
CA SER A 17 -8.35 40.31 38.71
C SER A 17 -7.12 40.51 39.59
N VAL A 18 -6.84 41.75 39.95
CA VAL A 18 -5.85 42.11 40.97
C VAL A 18 -6.39 41.65 42.33
N PHE A 19 -5.74 40.65 42.92
CA PHE A 19 -5.86 40.34 44.35
C PHE A 19 -4.46 40.44 44.98
N THR A 20 -4.26 41.48 45.79
CA THR A 20 -3.17 41.55 46.75
C THR A 20 -3.56 40.72 47.98
N ALA A 21 -2.91 39.59 48.18
CA ALA A 21 -2.93 38.86 49.45
C ALA A 21 -1.63 38.05 49.62
N PHE A 22 -0.96 38.33 50.73
CA PHE A 22 0.12 37.60 51.42
C PHE A 22 0.77 36.40 50.70
N GLY A 23 2.11 36.50 50.53
CA GLY A 23 2.95 35.47 49.95
C GLY A 23 2.84 34.12 50.67
N ILE A 24 2.04 33.24 50.08
CA ILE A 24 2.20 31.79 50.21
C ILE A 24 3.00 31.43 48.96
N ASN A 25 4.20 30.86 49.13
CA ASN A 25 4.91 30.22 48.02
C ASN A 25 4.06 29.02 47.59
N ILE A 26 3.11 29.25 46.69
CA ILE A 26 2.51 28.19 45.89
C ILE A 26 3.61 27.80 44.90
N TYR A 27 4.36 26.75 45.21
CA TYR A 27 5.16 26.09 44.20
C TYR A 27 4.18 25.64 43.13
N ALA A 28 4.27 26.21 41.93
CA ALA A 28 3.58 25.64 40.77
C ALA A 28 3.98 24.16 40.70
N ALA A 29 3.02 23.27 40.50
CA ALA A 29 3.33 21.87 40.23
C ALA A 29 4.28 21.86 39.02
N ASP A 30 5.41 21.18 39.16
CA ASP A 30 6.38 21.06 38.07
C ASP A 30 5.67 20.47 36.85
N GLU A 31 6.01 20.98 35.67
CA GLU A 31 5.46 20.45 34.42
C GLU A 31 5.87 18.98 34.32
N THR A 32 4.95 18.10 33.92
CA THR A 32 5.24 16.66 33.77
C THR A 32 5.05 16.20 32.34
N VAL A 33 5.80 15.19 31.95
CA VAL A 33 5.60 14.43 30.71
C VAL A 33 5.22 13.00 31.07
N THR A 34 4.23 12.45 30.36
CA THR A 34 3.88 11.03 30.49
C THR A 34 4.61 10.22 29.43
N VAL A 35 5.37 9.21 29.85
CA VAL A 35 5.96 8.21 28.97
C VAL A 35 5.32 6.85 29.18
N ASN A 36 5.23 6.05 28.12
CA ASN A 36 4.57 4.76 28.14
C ASN A 36 5.61 3.63 28.15
N LEU A 37 5.74 2.96 29.29
CA LEU A 37 6.62 1.80 29.44
C LEU A 37 5.91 0.54 28.98
N THR A 38 6.49 -0.19 28.04
CA THR A 38 6.00 -1.52 27.66
C THR A 38 6.79 -2.57 28.42
N GLY A 39 6.19 -3.16 29.46
CA GLY A 39 6.85 -4.15 30.32
C GLY A 39 5.90 -5.23 30.82
N LYS A 40 6.44 -6.26 31.45
CA LYS A 40 5.69 -7.45 31.89
C LYS A 40 5.50 -7.43 33.41
N TYR A 41 4.26 -7.59 33.86
CA TYR A 41 4.00 -7.88 35.27
C TYR A 41 4.18 -9.37 35.57
N ASN A 42 4.57 -9.70 36.80
CA ASN A 42 4.65 -11.08 37.30
C ASN A 42 3.86 -11.21 38.61
N GLN A 43 2.55 -10.98 38.54
CA GLN A 43 1.66 -10.94 39.70
C GLN A 43 1.56 -12.31 40.39
N THR A 44 1.61 -13.41 39.65
CA THR A 44 1.56 -14.76 40.23
C THR A 44 2.69 -14.98 41.24
N ASP A 45 3.93 -14.68 40.84
CA ASP A 45 5.09 -14.80 41.73
C ASP A 45 5.09 -13.72 42.83
N SER A 46 4.69 -12.49 42.52
CA SER A 46 4.58 -11.42 43.53
C SER A 46 3.61 -11.79 44.65
N ARG A 47 2.45 -12.34 44.32
CA ARG A 47 1.44 -12.78 45.29
C ARG A 47 1.91 -13.95 46.15
N ALA A 48 2.70 -14.87 45.59
CA ALA A 48 3.27 -16.00 46.31
C ALA A 48 4.15 -15.58 47.50
N MET A 49 4.77 -14.38 47.41
CA MET A 49 5.63 -13.82 48.46
C MET A 49 4.89 -13.53 49.77
N LEU A 50 3.55 -13.36 49.76
CA LEU A 50 2.76 -13.15 50.98
C LEU A 50 3.00 -14.26 52.02
N SER A 51 3.09 -15.51 51.55
CA SER A 51 3.34 -16.66 52.41
C SER A 51 4.70 -16.57 53.11
N LEU A 52 5.73 -16.13 52.39
CA LEU A 52 7.08 -15.94 52.93
C LEU A 52 7.11 -14.84 54.00
N ILE A 53 6.44 -13.72 53.73
CA ILE A 53 6.35 -12.59 54.68
C ILE A 53 5.63 -13.02 55.96
N ASN A 54 4.49 -13.71 55.84
CA ASN A 54 3.73 -14.16 57.00
C ASN A 54 4.46 -15.23 57.80
N ASN A 55 5.12 -16.19 57.13
CA ASN A 55 5.97 -17.17 57.81
C ASN A 55 7.10 -16.49 58.59
N PHE A 56 7.74 -15.47 58.00
CA PHE A 56 8.77 -14.69 58.67
C PHE A 56 8.25 -13.92 59.88
N ARG A 57 7.14 -13.18 59.72
CA ARG A 57 6.48 -12.43 60.81
C ARG A 57 6.07 -13.31 61.99
N GLN A 58 5.76 -14.58 61.74
CA GLN A 58 5.29 -15.52 62.77
C GLN A 58 6.39 -16.46 63.29
N SER A 59 7.62 -16.30 62.79
CA SER A 59 8.76 -17.13 63.19
C SER A 59 9.56 -16.50 64.35
N SER A 60 10.48 -17.29 64.91
CA SER A 60 11.51 -16.80 65.83
C SER A 60 12.47 -15.78 65.19
N GLU A 61 12.43 -15.63 63.86
CA GLU A 61 13.27 -14.69 63.12
C GLU A 61 12.64 -13.29 63.02
N ALA A 62 11.46 -13.05 63.61
CA ALA A 62 10.82 -11.73 63.68
C ALA A 62 11.52 -10.79 64.68
N TRP A 63 12.79 -10.48 64.42
CA TRP A 63 13.60 -9.56 65.21
C TRP A 63 14.22 -8.48 64.34
N TYR A 64 14.70 -7.36 64.88
CA TYR A 64 15.60 -6.42 64.20
C TYR A 64 16.61 -5.85 65.23
N TRP A 65 17.74 -5.31 64.80
CA TRP A 65 18.71 -4.72 65.75
C TRP A 65 18.13 -3.49 66.46
N ASN A 66 18.55 -3.18 67.67
CA ASN A 66 18.28 -1.85 68.24
C ASN A 66 19.14 -0.79 67.52
N SER A 67 18.86 0.51 67.75
CA SER A 67 19.59 1.59 67.06
C SER A 67 21.09 1.68 67.36
N SER A 68 21.59 0.89 68.33
CA SER A 68 23.00 0.83 68.70
C SER A 68 23.70 -0.46 68.24
N ASP A 69 22.99 -1.34 67.52
CA ASP A 69 23.50 -2.62 67.02
C ASP A 69 24.00 -3.57 68.13
N THR A 70 23.47 -3.46 69.34
CA THR A 70 23.92 -4.27 70.50
C THR A 70 22.98 -5.40 70.86
N GLU A 71 21.68 -5.24 70.60
CA GLU A 71 20.64 -6.20 71.00
C GLU A 71 19.60 -6.38 69.91
N LYS A 72 19.06 -7.60 69.81
CA LYS A 72 17.92 -7.90 68.94
C LYS A 72 16.62 -7.55 69.65
N VAL A 73 15.80 -6.72 69.00
CA VAL A 73 14.42 -6.40 69.38
C VAL A 73 13.50 -7.39 68.68
N TYR A 74 12.75 -8.18 69.44
CA TYR A 74 11.82 -9.18 68.92
C TYR A 74 10.40 -8.64 68.86
N GLU A 75 9.75 -8.75 67.72
CA GLU A 75 8.35 -8.40 67.49
C GLU A 75 7.49 -9.64 67.73
N ASN A 76 7.04 -9.82 68.97
CA ASN A 76 6.26 -10.98 69.38
C ASN A 76 4.77 -10.76 69.07
N SER A 77 4.10 -11.79 68.55
CA SER A 77 2.65 -11.81 68.27
C SER A 77 2.20 -10.94 67.09
N LEU A 78 3.01 -10.83 66.03
CA LEU A 78 2.58 -10.19 64.78
C LEU A 78 1.45 -10.97 64.10
N GLY A 79 0.35 -10.28 63.80
CA GLY A 79 -0.71 -10.82 62.95
C GLY A 79 -0.22 -11.06 61.52
N ALA A 80 -0.83 -12.05 60.86
CA ALA A 80 -0.65 -12.24 59.41
C ALA A 80 -1.16 -11.01 58.65
N LEU A 81 -0.37 -10.53 57.70
CA LEU A 81 -0.82 -9.54 56.73
C LEU A 81 -1.82 -10.19 55.78
N LYS A 82 -2.85 -9.44 55.40
CA LYS A 82 -3.75 -9.80 54.31
C LYS A 82 -3.25 -9.23 52.99
N TYR A 83 -3.48 -9.94 51.89
CA TYR A 83 -3.23 -9.38 50.57
C TYR A 83 -4.25 -8.29 50.27
N ASP A 84 -3.78 -7.15 49.76
CA ASP A 84 -4.61 -6.00 49.45
C ASP A 84 -4.45 -5.60 47.99
N TYR A 85 -5.52 -5.80 47.23
CA TYR A 85 -5.51 -5.62 45.78
C TYR A 85 -5.54 -4.14 45.37
N GLU A 86 -5.87 -3.19 46.26
CA GLU A 86 -5.62 -1.77 45.99
C GLU A 86 -4.15 -1.43 46.20
N LEU A 87 -3.51 -1.93 47.26
CA LEU A 87 -2.06 -1.75 47.44
C LEU A 87 -1.26 -2.44 46.32
N GLU A 88 -1.74 -3.55 45.76
CA GLU A 88 -1.10 -4.17 44.60
C GLU A 88 -1.06 -3.21 43.40
N LYS A 89 -2.13 -2.44 43.14
CA LYS A 89 -2.14 -1.42 42.07
C LYS A 89 -1.12 -0.32 42.34
N VAL A 90 -1.00 0.11 43.60
CA VAL A 90 0.03 1.07 44.02
C VAL A 90 1.42 0.50 43.76
N ALA A 91 1.68 -0.73 44.24
CA ALA A 91 2.95 -1.43 44.04
C ALA A 91 3.29 -1.60 42.55
N MET A 92 2.29 -1.90 41.71
CA MET A 92 2.47 -2.04 40.25
C MET A 92 2.92 -0.73 39.62
N GLN A 93 2.22 0.38 39.91
CA GLN A 93 2.61 1.71 39.42
C GLN A 93 4.01 2.08 39.90
N ARG A 94 4.31 1.82 41.18
CA ARG A 94 5.62 2.09 41.77
C ARG A 94 6.72 1.24 41.15
N ALA A 95 6.47 -0.03 40.85
CA ALA A 95 7.42 -0.91 40.18
C ALA A 95 7.78 -0.40 38.76
N ALA A 96 6.79 0.14 38.03
CA ALA A 96 7.04 0.80 36.75
C ALA A 96 7.82 2.12 36.90
N GLU A 97 7.49 2.93 37.91
CA GLU A 97 8.21 4.17 38.22
C GLU A 97 9.67 3.93 38.60
N ILE A 98 9.96 2.86 39.34
CA ILE A 98 11.32 2.45 39.72
C ILE A 98 12.15 2.01 38.51
N ALA A 99 11.51 1.44 37.48
CA ALA A 99 12.18 1.13 36.22
C ALA A 99 12.68 2.38 35.48
N VAL A 100 12.14 3.57 35.80
CA VAL A 100 12.62 4.87 35.30
C VAL A 100 13.61 5.50 36.28
N CYS A 101 13.25 5.50 37.56
CA CYS A 101 14.00 6.16 38.60
C CYS A 101 13.97 5.35 39.90
N TRP A 102 15.07 4.67 40.23
CA TRP A 102 15.15 3.91 41.47
C TRP A 102 15.30 4.86 42.67
N SER A 103 14.16 5.19 43.28
CA SER A 103 14.02 6.12 44.41
C SER A 103 12.68 5.93 45.12
N HIS A 104 12.63 6.31 46.39
CA HIS A 104 11.37 6.49 47.14
C HIS A 104 10.64 7.80 46.77
N THR A 105 11.22 8.65 45.94
CA THR A 105 10.50 9.79 45.35
C THR A 105 10.00 9.37 43.97
N ARG A 106 8.75 9.73 43.63
CA ARG A 106 8.17 9.40 42.32
C ARG A 106 8.90 10.20 41.23
N PRO A 107 9.02 9.70 39.98
CA PRO A 107 9.69 10.42 38.89
C PRO A 107 9.06 11.79 38.58
N SER A 108 7.78 11.97 38.91
CA SER A 108 7.05 13.24 38.86
C SER A 108 7.50 14.28 39.91
N GLY A 109 8.45 13.93 40.79
CA GLY A 109 8.88 14.76 41.92
C GLY A 109 7.94 14.68 43.13
N GLN A 110 6.82 13.97 43.02
CA GLN A 110 5.88 13.78 44.12
C GLN A 110 6.40 12.77 45.15
N ASN A 111 5.89 12.91 46.38
CA ASN A 111 6.12 11.93 47.44
C ASN A 111 5.49 10.57 47.08
N THR A 112 6.14 9.45 47.43
CA THR A 112 5.61 8.08 47.17
C THR A 112 4.20 7.87 47.70
N TRP A 113 3.84 8.50 48.83
CA TRP A 113 2.51 8.37 49.43
C TRP A 113 1.39 8.98 48.58
N THR A 114 1.68 9.79 47.55
CA THR A 114 0.64 10.28 46.63
C THR A 114 0.12 9.19 45.69
N ALA A 115 0.80 8.05 45.59
CA ALA A 115 0.32 6.90 44.83
C ALA A 115 -0.77 6.11 45.57
N TYR A 116 -0.86 6.26 46.91
CA TYR A 116 -1.85 5.56 47.71
C TYR A 116 -3.25 6.21 47.55
N PRO A 117 -4.32 5.41 47.40
CA PRO A 117 -5.67 5.95 47.48
C PRO A 117 -5.99 6.37 48.93
N SER A 118 -7.03 7.19 49.10
CA SER A 118 -7.48 7.59 50.44
C SER A 118 -7.98 6.39 51.26
N GLY A 119 -7.77 6.44 52.57
CA GLY A 119 -8.30 5.44 53.51
C GLY A 119 -7.25 4.64 54.29
N TYR A 120 -5.96 4.73 53.93
CA TYR A 120 -4.87 4.16 54.71
C TYR A 120 -4.35 5.13 55.79
N ASN A 121 -4.22 4.65 57.01
CA ASN A 121 -3.72 5.39 58.18
C ASN A 121 -2.24 5.15 58.45
N ALA A 122 -1.67 4.08 57.88
CA ALA A 122 -0.26 3.77 57.91
C ALA A 122 0.17 3.29 56.53
N MET A 123 1.33 3.72 56.06
CA MET A 123 1.89 3.41 54.73
C MET A 123 3.37 3.08 54.88
N GLY A 124 3.88 2.17 54.04
CA GLY A 124 5.29 1.79 54.04
C GLY A 124 5.66 1.13 52.72
N GLU A 125 6.85 1.39 52.21
CA GLU A 125 7.32 0.92 50.91
C GLU A 125 8.65 0.19 51.09
N ASN A 126 8.78 -0.98 50.46
CA ASN A 126 10.07 -1.62 50.19
C ASN A 126 10.28 -1.70 48.69
N ILE A 127 11.47 -1.35 48.22
CA ILE A 127 11.82 -1.37 46.79
C ILE A 127 13.10 -2.17 46.56
N ALA A 128 13.18 -2.85 45.42
CA ALA A 128 14.39 -3.57 45.00
C ALA A 128 14.46 -3.70 43.49
N ILE A 129 15.67 -3.83 42.97
CA ILE A 129 15.94 -3.97 41.54
C ILE A 129 16.97 -5.09 41.28
N GLY A 130 16.83 -5.81 40.17
CA GLY A 130 17.80 -6.81 39.70
C GLY A 130 17.63 -8.24 40.25
N TYR A 131 16.80 -8.45 41.28
CA TYR A 131 16.49 -9.78 41.78
C TYR A 131 15.58 -10.55 40.81
N GLN A 132 15.97 -11.76 40.44
CA GLN A 132 15.28 -12.54 39.39
C GLN A 132 14.06 -13.31 39.89
N THR A 133 13.93 -13.53 41.21
CA THR A 133 12.84 -14.34 41.78
C THR A 133 12.28 -13.70 43.05
N TYR A 134 11.00 -13.93 43.31
CA TYR A 134 10.33 -13.42 44.52
C TYR A 134 11.01 -13.96 45.81
N ASN A 135 11.53 -15.19 45.79
CA ASN A 135 12.26 -15.74 46.93
C ASN A 135 13.60 -15.02 47.17
N ALA A 136 14.36 -14.72 46.10
CA ALA A 136 15.63 -14.05 46.23
C ALA A 136 15.48 -12.61 46.76
N VAL A 137 14.51 -11.84 46.23
CA VAL A 137 14.26 -10.48 46.73
C VAL A 137 13.74 -10.49 48.16
N PHE A 138 12.89 -11.45 48.53
CA PHE A 138 12.42 -11.61 49.90
C PHE A 138 13.59 -11.86 50.87
N VAL A 139 14.51 -12.77 50.52
CA VAL A 139 15.72 -13.01 51.32
C VAL A 139 16.58 -11.75 51.40
N GLY A 140 16.71 -10.99 50.30
CA GLY A 140 17.38 -9.69 50.30
C GLY A 140 16.77 -8.70 51.28
N TRP A 141 15.44 -8.52 51.24
CA TRP A 141 14.70 -7.63 52.13
C TRP A 141 14.66 -8.07 53.59
N ARG A 142 15.02 -9.33 53.90
CA ARG A 142 15.18 -9.75 55.29
C ARG A 142 16.36 -9.07 55.97
N GLU A 143 17.41 -8.69 55.25
CA GLU A 143 18.53 -7.89 55.79
C GLU A 143 19.09 -8.51 57.09
N ASP A 144 19.14 -9.85 57.16
CA ASP A 144 19.49 -10.59 58.38
C ASP A 144 20.91 -10.27 58.87
N ASN A 145 21.79 -9.87 57.95
CA ASN A 145 23.21 -9.60 58.21
C ASN A 145 23.54 -8.09 58.27
N ASP A 146 22.55 -7.22 58.11
CA ASP A 146 22.77 -5.77 58.10
C ASP A 146 22.64 -5.17 59.49
N PRO A 147 23.38 -4.09 59.79
CA PRO A 147 23.14 -3.30 61.00
C PRO A 147 21.77 -2.61 60.94
N TYR A 148 21.30 -2.07 62.06
CA TYR A 148 20.03 -1.37 62.18
C TYR A 148 19.83 -0.31 61.09
N ALA A 149 20.85 0.49 60.77
CA ALA A 149 20.74 1.48 59.72
C ALA A 149 20.35 0.88 58.35
N GLY A 150 20.78 -0.35 58.06
CA GLY A 150 20.46 -1.09 56.84
C GLY A 150 19.17 -1.91 56.90
N GLN A 151 18.62 -2.19 58.09
CA GLN A 151 17.42 -3.04 58.27
C GLN A 151 16.07 -2.35 57.97
N GLY A 152 16.04 -1.46 56.99
CA GLY A 152 14.84 -0.70 56.63
C GLY A 152 13.69 -1.59 56.14
N HIS A 153 13.97 -2.46 55.17
CA HIS A 153 12.97 -3.33 54.57
C HIS A 153 12.46 -4.38 55.55
N ARG A 154 13.39 -4.93 56.34
CA ARG A 154 13.10 -5.86 57.43
C ARG A 154 12.14 -5.26 58.45
N ARG A 155 12.43 -4.03 58.91
CA ARG A 155 11.57 -3.36 59.88
C ARG A 155 10.19 -3.10 59.31
N ASN A 156 10.06 -2.70 58.05
CA ASN A 156 8.75 -2.53 57.41
C ASN A 156 7.94 -3.84 57.43
N MET A 157 8.55 -4.96 57.05
CA MET A 157 7.90 -6.28 57.10
C MET A 157 7.49 -6.71 58.52
N LEU A 158 8.13 -6.18 59.57
CA LEU A 158 7.88 -6.54 60.98
C LEU A 158 7.06 -5.50 61.76
N LYS A 159 6.65 -4.37 61.16
CA LYS A 159 5.80 -3.40 61.88
C LYS A 159 4.45 -4.01 62.26
N SER A 160 4.07 -3.83 63.51
CA SER A 160 2.83 -4.36 64.10
C SER A 160 1.57 -3.62 63.65
N TYR A 161 1.69 -2.36 63.24
CA TYR A 161 0.54 -1.55 62.80
C TYR A 161 0.13 -1.77 61.33
N PHE A 162 0.95 -2.46 60.52
CA PHE A 162 0.55 -2.88 59.18
C PHE A 162 -0.33 -4.13 59.26
N THR A 163 -1.42 -4.11 58.50
CA THR A 163 -2.41 -5.20 58.43
C THR A 163 -2.61 -5.73 57.01
N SER A 164 -2.18 -4.98 56.00
CA SER A 164 -2.19 -5.37 54.58
C SER A 164 -0.84 -5.22 53.91
N VAL A 165 -0.67 -5.96 52.81
CA VAL A 165 0.42 -5.78 51.85
C VAL A 165 -0.07 -5.98 50.42
N GLY A 166 0.43 -5.16 49.49
CA GLY A 166 0.38 -5.37 48.05
C GLY A 166 1.79 -5.51 47.48
N ILE A 167 1.99 -6.41 46.53
CA ILE A 167 3.33 -6.75 46.03
C ILE A 167 3.30 -6.74 44.51
N ALA A 168 4.31 -6.15 43.89
CA ALA A 168 4.43 -6.15 42.45
C ALA A 168 5.86 -6.45 41.98
N CYS A 169 5.91 -7.02 40.78
CA CYS A 169 7.12 -7.22 39.99
C CYS A 169 6.84 -6.70 38.59
N PHE A 170 7.65 -5.75 38.13
CA PHE A 170 7.61 -5.23 36.77
C PHE A 170 8.94 -5.48 36.09
N ILE A 171 8.91 -6.14 34.93
CA ILE A 171 10.08 -6.46 34.12
C ILE A 171 10.08 -5.52 32.91
N TYR A 172 11.08 -4.67 32.83
CA TYR A 172 11.23 -3.66 31.79
C TYR A 172 12.68 -3.66 31.28
N ASP A 173 12.86 -3.85 29.98
CA ASP A 173 14.17 -3.90 29.32
C ASP A 173 15.18 -4.83 30.02
N GLY A 174 14.72 -6.02 30.44
CA GLY A 174 15.54 -7.00 31.17
C GLY A 174 15.80 -6.66 32.65
N VAL A 175 15.41 -5.48 33.11
CA VAL A 175 15.50 -5.06 34.51
C VAL A 175 14.25 -5.50 35.26
N THR A 176 14.43 -6.17 36.40
CA THR A 176 13.32 -6.62 37.26
C THR A 176 13.19 -5.71 38.46
N CYS A 177 12.05 -5.03 38.58
CA CYS A 177 11.73 -4.09 39.66
C CYS A 177 10.68 -4.70 40.60
N TRP A 178 10.98 -4.77 41.90
CA TRP A 178 10.11 -5.31 42.94
C TRP A 178 9.68 -4.22 43.92
N VAL A 179 8.41 -4.26 44.31
CA VAL A 179 7.84 -3.36 45.31
C VAL A 179 6.96 -4.13 46.28
N GLN A 180 7.07 -3.83 47.58
CA GLN A 180 6.06 -4.13 48.59
C GLN A 180 5.49 -2.83 49.13
N GLU A 181 4.18 -2.68 49.07
CA GLU A 181 3.44 -1.60 49.71
C GLU A 181 2.69 -2.16 50.91
N PHE A 182 2.89 -1.57 52.08
CA PHE A 182 2.24 -1.95 53.33
C PHE A 182 1.19 -0.93 53.73
N GLY A 183 0.08 -1.40 54.28
CA GLY A 183 -1.04 -0.54 54.64
C GLY A 183 -1.80 -0.96 55.90
N SER A 184 -2.63 -0.04 56.39
CA SER A 184 -3.66 -0.32 57.40
C SER A 184 -4.76 0.75 57.35
N PRO A 185 -6.05 0.39 57.41
CA PRO A 185 -6.61 -0.96 57.41
C PRO A 185 -6.50 -1.64 56.03
N VAL A 186 -6.85 -2.93 55.97
CA VAL A 186 -7.03 -3.67 54.70
C VAL A 186 -8.21 -3.08 53.93
N SER A 187 -8.03 -2.81 52.64
CA SER A 187 -9.09 -2.32 51.79
C SER A 187 -10.22 -3.34 51.61
N SER A 188 -11.39 -2.85 51.20
CA SER A 188 -12.54 -3.69 50.85
C SER A 188 -12.54 -4.15 49.40
N ALA A 189 -11.47 -3.90 48.64
CA ALA A 189 -11.43 -4.25 47.23
C ALA A 189 -11.46 -5.77 47.03
N PRO A 190 -12.21 -6.26 46.02
CA PRO A 190 -12.28 -7.67 45.74
C PRO A 190 -10.95 -8.19 45.18
N GLU A 191 -10.73 -9.49 45.37
CA GLU A 191 -9.65 -10.21 44.71
C GLU A 191 -9.78 -10.12 43.18
N THR A 192 -8.65 -9.88 42.52
CA THR A 192 -8.54 -9.84 41.07
C THR A 192 -7.73 -11.05 40.57
N PRO A 193 -8.00 -11.59 39.37
CA PRO A 193 -7.12 -12.58 38.75
C PRO A 193 -5.70 -12.02 38.56
N ALA A 194 -4.68 -12.87 38.68
CA ALA A 194 -3.31 -12.49 38.38
C ALA A 194 -3.14 -12.26 36.86
N ASN A 195 -2.42 -11.20 36.52
CA ASN A 195 -2.08 -10.80 35.16
C ASN A 195 -0.56 -10.79 34.99
N ASP A 196 -0.04 -11.81 34.30
CA ASP A 196 1.37 -11.95 33.99
C ASP A 196 1.71 -11.55 32.53
N SER A 197 0.88 -10.69 31.92
CA SER A 197 1.07 -10.25 30.53
C SER A 197 1.93 -9.00 30.41
N THR A 198 2.41 -8.75 29.19
CA THR A 198 3.04 -7.48 28.83
C THR A 198 1.96 -6.41 28.68
N THR A 199 2.18 -5.27 29.31
CA THR A 199 1.25 -4.15 29.35
C THR A 199 1.98 -2.83 29.10
N VAL A 200 1.24 -1.84 28.61
CA VAL A 200 1.71 -0.46 28.51
C VAL A 200 1.33 0.28 29.80
N VAL A 201 2.32 0.83 30.49
CA VAL A 201 2.16 1.52 31.79
C VAL A 201 2.59 2.98 31.64
N PRO A 202 1.69 3.96 31.87
CA PRO A 202 2.06 5.37 31.85
C PRO A 202 2.85 5.74 33.12
N VAL A 203 3.96 6.46 32.94
CA VAL A 203 4.79 7.01 34.02
C VAL A 203 4.95 8.51 33.80
N GLU A 204 4.57 9.29 34.80
CA GLU A 204 4.76 10.74 34.81
C GLU A 204 6.16 11.08 35.32
N ILE A 205 6.89 11.88 34.55
CA ILE A 205 8.23 12.36 34.88
C ILE A 205 8.16 13.88 34.95
N ALA A 206 8.67 14.47 36.02
CA ALA A 206 8.82 15.92 36.13
C ALA A 206 9.83 16.40 35.08
N VAL A 207 9.47 17.39 34.27
CA VAL A 207 10.34 17.93 33.23
C VAL A 207 11.63 18.48 33.84
N SER A 208 11.57 19.07 35.04
CA SER A 208 12.79 19.54 35.74
C SER A 208 13.72 18.40 36.18
N ASN A 209 13.23 17.16 36.26
CA ASN A 209 14.02 15.98 36.59
C ASN A 209 14.68 15.34 35.36
N ILE A 210 14.37 15.78 34.13
CA ILE A 210 14.97 15.21 32.92
C ILE A 210 16.35 15.84 32.70
N THR A 211 17.39 15.02 32.75
CA THR A 211 18.80 15.45 32.59
C THR A 211 19.31 15.30 31.16
N SER A 212 18.72 14.37 30.40
CA SER A 212 19.02 14.13 28.99
C SER A 212 17.81 13.53 28.29
N ALA A 213 17.64 13.85 27.01
CA ALA A 213 16.60 13.32 26.16
C ALA A 213 17.19 13.10 24.77
N GLU A 214 17.44 11.84 24.42
CA GLU A 214 18.07 11.46 23.16
C GLU A 214 17.07 10.66 22.32
N MET A 215 16.79 11.14 21.11
CA MET A 215 15.94 10.42 20.17
C MET A 215 16.79 9.65 19.19
N THR A 216 16.38 8.42 18.88
CA THR A 216 17.02 7.59 17.86
C THR A 216 15.98 6.85 17.04
N PHE A 217 16.32 6.52 15.79
CA PHE A 217 15.53 5.63 14.96
C PHE A 217 15.96 4.18 15.17
N LYS A 218 15.01 3.24 15.15
CA LYS A 218 15.32 1.81 15.16
C LYS A 218 15.97 1.31 13.86
N GLN A 219 15.87 2.10 12.79
CA GLN A 219 16.45 1.81 11.49
C GLN A 219 17.35 2.97 11.02
N SER A 220 18.31 2.67 10.16
CA SER A 220 19.29 3.64 9.68
C SER A 220 18.82 4.49 8.49
N SER A 221 17.90 3.97 7.68
CA SER A 221 17.41 4.62 6.47
C SER A 221 15.99 4.18 6.09
N VAL A 222 15.34 4.96 5.22
CA VAL A 222 14.10 4.58 4.51
C VAL A 222 14.39 4.65 3.00
N SER A 223 13.88 3.69 2.23
CA SER A 223 13.89 3.75 0.77
C SER A 223 12.48 3.57 0.24
N VAL A 224 12.11 4.42 -0.73
CA VAL A 224 10.79 4.43 -1.35
C VAL A 224 10.92 4.76 -2.85
N GLU A 225 9.98 4.33 -3.68
CA GLU A 225 9.90 4.72 -5.10
C GLU A 225 9.12 6.03 -5.22
N ALA A 226 9.47 6.89 -6.19
CA ALA A 226 8.69 8.09 -6.47
C ALA A 226 7.23 7.74 -6.83
N GLY A 227 6.28 8.31 -6.11
CA GLY A 227 4.84 8.00 -6.19
C GLY A 227 4.33 6.99 -5.16
N GLU A 228 5.23 6.22 -4.52
CA GLU A 228 4.86 5.22 -3.51
C GLU A 228 5.03 5.76 -2.08
N SER A 229 4.41 5.08 -1.12
CA SER A 229 4.47 5.42 0.31
C SER A 229 5.04 4.27 1.15
N ALA A 230 5.73 4.62 2.23
CA ALA A 230 6.18 3.70 3.26
C ALA A 230 5.73 4.20 4.64
N ALA A 231 5.57 3.28 5.59
CA ALA A 231 5.31 3.64 6.99
C ALA A 231 6.47 4.48 7.56
N LEU A 232 6.14 5.43 8.43
CA LEU A 232 7.17 6.20 9.13
C LEU A 232 8.01 5.28 10.03
N PRO A 233 9.33 5.47 10.07
CA PRO A 233 10.23 4.60 10.83
C PRO A 233 10.08 4.85 12.33
N GLU A 234 9.99 3.77 13.11
CA GLU A 234 9.87 3.87 14.56
C GLU A 234 11.05 4.63 15.19
N ALA A 235 10.73 5.61 16.03
CA ALA A 235 11.68 6.33 16.85
C ALA A 235 11.49 6.00 18.33
N THR A 236 12.60 5.95 19.04
CA THR A 236 12.65 5.76 20.49
C THR A 236 13.26 7.00 21.14
N LEU A 237 12.83 7.25 22.36
CA LEU A 237 13.32 8.33 23.20
C LEU A 237 14.00 7.72 24.42
N THR A 238 15.26 8.03 24.62
CA THR A 238 16.04 7.64 25.80
C THR A 238 16.14 8.83 26.74
N LEU A 239 15.60 8.67 27.95
CA LEU A 239 15.59 9.70 28.98
C LEU A 239 16.59 9.36 30.08
N GLY A 240 17.36 10.37 30.50
CA GLY A 240 18.07 10.37 31.79
C GLY A 240 17.27 11.15 32.82
N VAL A 241 17.14 10.62 34.04
CA VAL A 241 16.32 11.19 35.11
C VAL A 241 17.15 11.42 36.37
N SER A 242 17.06 12.61 36.97
CA SER A 242 17.73 12.96 38.23
C SER A 242 16.91 12.57 39.46
N GLY A 243 17.54 12.59 40.65
CA GLY A 243 16.86 12.26 41.91
C GLY A 243 16.74 10.75 42.18
N CYS A 244 17.35 9.93 41.33
CA CYS A 244 17.42 8.47 41.44
C CYS A 244 18.74 8.06 42.10
N TRP A 245 18.73 7.02 42.94
CA TRP A 245 19.95 6.42 43.47
C TRP A 245 20.76 5.75 42.36
N ILE A 246 20.04 5.11 41.44
CA ILE A 246 20.54 4.66 40.13
C ILE A 246 19.44 4.98 39.12
N SER A 247 19.81 5.58 38.00
CA SER A 247 18.90 5.80 36.86
C SER A 247 19.31 4.87 35.73
N PRO A 248 18.53 3.82 35.42
CA PRO A 248 18.66 3.15 34.14
C PRO A 248 18.29 4.15 33.03
N GLN A 249 18.98 4.09 31.89
CA GLN A 249 18.53 4.83 30.72
C GLN A 249 17.14 4.30 30.33
N CYS A 250 16.13 5.18 30.38
CA CYS A 250 14.75 4.79 30.09
C CYS A 250 14.47 5.00 28.60
N THR A 251 14.56 3.95 27.80
CA THR A 251 14.27 4.01 26.36
C THR A 251 12.84 3.60 26.07
N VAL A 252 12.01 4.57 25.69
CA VAL A 252 10.58 4.37 25.39
C VAL A 252 10.28 4.53 23.91
N SER A 253 9.27 3.81 23.42
CA SER A 253 8.70 4.11 22.10
C SER A 253 7.81 5.34 22.21
N VAL A 254 7.96 6.27 21.27
CA VAL A 254 7.18 7.52 21.23
C VAL A 254 6.48 7.66 19.89
N THR A 255 5.47 8.52 19.84
CA THR A 255 4.86 8.97 18.58
C THR A 255 5.35 10.39 18.30
N PRO A 256 6.49 10.57 17.62
CA PRO A 256 7.03 11.89 17.38
C PRO A 256 6.33 12.58 16.22
N VAL A 257 6.57 13.88 16.11
CA VAL A 257 6.20 14.68 14.95
C VAL A 257 7.31 14.55 13.91
N TYR A 258 6.94 14.11 12.72
CA TYR A 258 7.85 13.91 11.60
C TYR A 258 7.79 15.06 10.60
N GLN A 259 8.94 15.43 10.07
CA GLN A 259 9.08 16.42 9.02
C GLN A 259 10.15 15.97 8.02
N SER A 260 9.84 16.06 6.73
CA SER A 260 10.86 15.95 5.68
C SER A 260 11.61 17.27 5.53
N ASN A 261 12.93 17.20 5.41
CA ASN A 261 13.77 18.37 5.18
C ASN A 261 13.62 18.92 3.74
N ASP A 262 13.22 18.06 2.79
CA ASP A 262 12.97 18.46 1.40
C ASP A 262 11.70 17.79 0.87
N ASN A 263 10.61 18.55 0.89
CA ASN A 263 9.31 18.12 0.38
C ASN A 263 9.26 17.98 -1.15
N SER A 264 10.29 18.42 -1.89
CA SER A 264 10.40 18.14 -3.32
C SER A 264 10.90 16.71 -3.60
N ILE A 265 11.59 16.08 -2.63
CA ILE A 265 12.11 14.71 -2.74
C ILE A 265 11.19 13.72 -2.01
N ALA A 266 10.81 13.97 -0.76
CA ALA A 266 9.91 13.10 -0.01
C ALA A 266 8.99 13.92 0.89
N LYS A 267 7.73 13.52 1.06
CA LYS A 267 6.73 14.21 1.89
C LYS A 267 6.21 13.30 2.99
N VAL A 268 5.92 13.89 4.14
CA VAL A 268 5.25 13.22 5.26
C VAL A 268 3.77 13.56 5.21
N SER A 269 2.91 12.54 5.30
CA SER A 269 1.46 12.72 5.42
C SER A 269 0.88 11.61 6.30
N GLY A 270 0.24 11.99 7.40
CA GLY A 270 -0.24 11.03 8.40
C GLY A 270 0.91 10.18 8.93
N GLU A 271 0.75 8.86 8.89
CA GLU A 271 1.72 7.87 9.38
C GLU A 271 2.69 7.38 8.29
N GLN A 272 2.77 8.09 7.15
CA GLN A 272 3.54 7.66 5.99
C GLN A 272 4.49 8.72 5.47
N VAL A 273 5.56 8.26 4.83
CA VAL A 273 6.46 9.04 3.98
C VAL A 273 6.30 8.60 2.53
N THR A 274 6.07 9.54 1.63
CA THR A 274 5.85 9.33 0.20
C THR A 274 7.03 9.88 -0.60
N GLY A 275 7.55 9.08 -1.54
CA GLY A 275 8.55 9.55 -2.49
C GLY A 275 7.93 10.50 -3.52
N VAL A 276 8.54 11.65 -3.76
CA VAL A 276 8.07 12.67 -4.73
C VAL A 276 8.94 12.67 -5.98
N ASP A 277 10.25 12.80 -5.82
CA ASP A 277 11.19 12.76 -6.94
C ASP A 277 12.47 12.02 -6.53
N SER A 278 13.17 11.48 -7.52
CA SER A 278 14.39 10.72 -7.31
C SER A 278 15.47 11.58 -6.64
N GLY A 279 16.12 11.02 -5.62
CA GLY A 279 17.14 11.73 -4.86
C GLY A 279 17.21 11.27 -3.41
N SER A 280 17.81 12.09 -2.58
CA SER A 280 17.95 11.83 -1.15
C SER A 280 17.58 13.05 -0.34
N THR A 281 16.85 12.84 0.76
CA THR A 281 16.58 13.87 1.77
C THR A 281 16.71 13.26 3.16
N THR A 282 16.42 14.04 4.19
CA THR A 282 16.35 13.56 5.57
C THR A 282 14.94 13.70 6.13
N LEU A 283 14.58 12.73 6.97
CA LEU A 283 13.39 12.78 7.80
C LEU A 283 13.82 13.11 9.22
N THR A 284 13.24 14.18 9.78
CA THR A 284 13.46 14.58 11.17
C THR A 284 12.25 14.18 12.00
N ALA A 285 12.47 13.37 13.04
CA ALA A 285 11.51 13.15 14.11
C ALA A 285 11.80 14.12 15.26
N SER A 286 10.76 14.64 15.90
CA SER A 286 10.84 15.55 17.05
C SER A 286 9.77 15.20 18.08
N PHE A 287 10.10 15.29 19.35
CA PHE A 287 9.15 15.01 20.44
C PHE A 287 9.26 16.08 21.52
N PRO A 288 8.38 17.09 21.53
CA PRO A 288 8.42 18.17 22.51
C PRO A 288 8.17 17.67 23.93
N ILE A 289 9.00 18.11 24.88
CA ILE A 289 8.92 17.80 26.33
C ILE A 289 9.17 19.09 27.11
N GLY A 290 8.13 19.85 27.43
CA GLY A 290 8.27 21.18 28.01
C GLY A 290 9.17 22.08 27.17
N SER A 291 10.30 22.53 27.73
CA SER A 291 11.31 23.32 27.02
C SER A 291 12.30 22.50 26.17
N LEU A 292 12.32 21.18 26.31
CA LEU A 292 13.16 20.28 25.53
C LEU A 292 12.46 19.88 24.23
N ASN A 293 13.24 19.69 23.16
CA ASN A 293 12.73 19.17 21.90
C ASN A 293 13.74 18.20 21.29
N PRO A 294 13.90 16.99 21.86
CA PRO A 294 14.75 15.95 21.29
C PRO A 294 14.37 15.67 19.84
N THR A 295 15.38 15.59 18.97
CA THR A 295 15.23 15.28 17.56
C THR A 295 16.15 14.15 17.12
N ALA A 296 15.72 13.41 16.11
CA ALA A 296 16.53 12.45 15.39
C ALA A 296 16.37 12.67 13.90
N THR A 297 17.43 12.44 13.13
CA THR A 297 17.38 12.49 11.67
C THR A 297 17.75 11.14 11.08
N LEU A 298 17.11 10.77 9.97
CA LEU A 298 17.50 9.62 9.17
C LEU A 298 17.49 9.97 7.68
N SER A 299 18.21 9.20 6.87
CA SER A 299 18.23 9.38 5.42
C SER A 299 17.06 8.69 4.73
N VAL A 300 16.35 9.43 3.89
CA VAL A 300 15.33 8.91 2.97
C VAL A 300 15.89 8.93 1.55
N THR A 301 15.92 7.79 0.89
CA THR A 301 16.32 7.68 -0.52
C THR A 301 15.11 7.36 -1.38
N VAL A 302 14.83 8.22 -2.34
CA VAL A 302 13.75 8.04 -3.30
C VAL A 302 14.35 7.57 -4.62
N THR A 303 13.94 6.37 -5.04
CA THR A 303 14.33 5.81 -6.34
C THR A 303 13.41 6.35 -7.43
N GLY A 304 13.94 6.43 -8.66
CA GLY A 304 13.15 6.88 -9.82
C GLY A 304 11.95 5.96 -10.07
N CYS A 305 10.86 6.55 -10.56
CA CYS A 305 9.64 5.81 -10.86
C CYS A 305 9.85 4.90 -12.08
N ASN A 306 9.50 3.62 -11.94
CA ASN A 306 9.36 2.72 -13.08
C ASN A 306 7.99 2.98 -13.72
N HIS A 307 7.95 4.00 -14.58
CA HIS A 307 6.71 4.60 -15.06
C HIS A 307 5.75 3.57 -15.69
N SER A 308 4.51 3.55 -15.19
CA SER A 308 3.32 3.02 -15.88
C SER A 308 2.47 4.21 -16.32
N PHE A 309 2.21 4.35 -17.62
CA PHE A 309 1.49 5.50 -18.17
C PHE A 309 0.05 5.16 -18.56
N LYS A 310 -0.86 6.07 -18.23
CA LYS A 310 -2.20 6.16 -18.78
C LYS A 310 -2.23 7.19 -19.91
N ASP A 311 -2.86 6.82 -21.01
CA ASP A 311 -2.96 7.64 -22.22
C ASP A 311 -4.30 8.39 -22.27
N GLU A 312 -4.25 9.68 -22.59
CA GLU A 312 -5.39 10.55 -22.82
C GLU A 312 -5.18 11.31 -24.15
N VAL A 313 -6.05 11.08 -25.13
CA VAL A 313 -6.03 11.88 -26.37
C VAL A 313 -6.61 13.25 -26.07
N ILE A 314 -5.74 14.26 -26.06
CA ILE A 314 -6.12 15.66 -25.78
C ILE A 314 -6.40 16.46 -27.06
N LYS A 315 -5.96 15.95 -28.21
CA LYS A 315 -6.34 16.46 -29.54
C LYS A 315 -6.44 15.28 -30.50
N GLU A 316 -7.63 15.06 -31.03
CA GLU A 316 -7.84 14.06 -32.08
C GLU A 316 -7.01 14.40 -33.33
N PRO A 317 -6.34 13.41 -33.94
CA PRO A 317 -5.69 13.61 -35.22
C PRO A 317 -6.74 13.89 -36.30
N THR A 318 -6.38 14.72 -37.26
CA THR A 318 -7.20 14.96 -38.45
C THR A 318 -6.40 14.65 -39.71
N HIS A 319 -7.07 14.65 -40.86
CA HIS A 319 -6.42 14.57 -42.17
C HIS A 319 -5.39 15.69 -42.43
N LYS A 320 -5.48 16.82 -41.71
CA LYS A 320 -4.59 18.00 -41.88
C LYS A 320 -3.55 18.15 -40.77
N GLU A 321 -3.83 17.68 -39.56
CA GLU A 321 -3.04 17.97 -38.37
C GLU A 321 -2.80 16.71 -37.54
N ARG A 322 -1.58 16.58 -36.99
CA ARG A 322 -1.27 15.53 -36.01
C ARG A 322 -2.15 15.70 -34.77
N GLY A 323 -2.51 14.60 -34.14
CA GLY A 323 -3.16 14.61 -32.84
C GLY A 323 -2.14 14.83 -31.72
N LEU A 324 -2.62 15.02 -30.50
CA LEU A 324 -1.80 15.12 -29.30
C LEU A 324 -2.32 14.12 -28.27
N MET A 325 -1.39 13.37 -27.68
CA MET A 325 -1.67 12.43 -26.61
C MET A 325 -0.89 12.85 -25.37
N LYS A 326 -1.59 13.00 -24.26
CA LYS A 326 -1.01 13.20 -22.94
C LYS A 326 -0.83 11.83 -22.29
N ARG A 327 0.40 11.49 -21.92
CA ARG A 327 0.72 10.34 -21.09
C ARG A 327 0.92 10.80 -19.66
N THR A 328 0.22 10.21 -18.71
CA THR A 328 0.36 10.52 -17.28
C THR A 328 0.74 9.26 -16.52
N CYS A 329 1.84 9.31 -15.77
CA CYS A 329 2.24 8.18 -14.94
C CYS A 329 1.22 7.98 -13.82
N GLU A 330 0.70 6.77 -13.67
CA GLU A 330 -0.33 6.44 -12.67
C GLU A 330 0.20 6.46 -11.23
N LYS A 331 1.53 6.40 -11.06
CA LYS A 331 2.20 6.42 -9.76
C LYS A 331 2.64 7.81 -9.33
N CYS A 332 3.44 8.49 -10.16
CA CYS A 332 4.10 9.74 -9.79
C CYS A 332 3.50 10.99 -10.45
N GLU A 333 2.40 10.85 -11.19
CA GLU A 333 1.69 11.94 -11.90
C GLU A 333 2.53 12.71 -12.93
N PHE A 334 3.79 12.35 -13.14
CA PHE A 334 4.62 12.89 -14.22
C PHE A 334 3.87 12.70 -15.54
N SER A 335 3.72 13.80 -16.28
CA SER A 335 3.06 13.76 -17.58
C SER A 335 3.85 14.49 -18.65
N TYR A 336 3.72 13.98 -19.86
CA TYR A 336 4.26 14.59 -21.05
C TYR A 336 3.27 14.44 -22.21
N THR A 337 3.40 15.29 -23.21
CA THR A 337 2.56 15.26 -24.41
C THR A 337 3.43 14.85 -25.60
N GLU A 338 2.94 13.89 -26.39
CA GLU A 338 3.55 13.49 -27.66
C GLU A 338 2.57 13.68 -28.83
N GLU A 339 3.13 13.85 -30.03
CA GLU A 339 2.33 13.92 -31.26
C GLU A 339 1.94 12.51 -31.74
N ILE A 340 0.68 12.33 -32.12
CA ILE A 340 0.18 11.08 -32.72
C ILE A 340 -0.11 11.27 -34.22
N MET A 341 0.08 10.19 -34.99
CA MET A 341 0.02 10.18 -36.46
C MET A 341 -1.34 10.67 -37.01
N ARG A 342 -1.32 11.28 -38.20
CA ARG A 342 -2.54 11.74 -38.90
C ARG A 342 -3.38 10.54 -39.38
N LEU A 343 -4.70 10.70 -39.41
CA LEU A 343 -5.61 9.82 -40.13
C LEU A 343 -5.23 9.84 -41.63
N SER A 344 -5.10 8.67 -42.27
CA SER A 344 -4.38 8.51 -43.55
C SER A 344 -5.03 9.23 -44.72
N TYR A 345 -4.38 10.28 -45.26
CA TYR A 345 -4.76 10.92 -46.53
C TYR A 345 -3.90 10.38 -47.68
N PHE A 346 -4.52 9.73 -48.67
CA PHE A 346 -3.87 9.40 -49.94
C PHE A 346 -4.13 10.51 -50.97
N PRO A 347 -3.11 11.12 -51.60
CA PRO A 347 -3.28 12.26 -52.51
C PRO A 347 -4.16 11.99 -53.74
N ASP A 348 -4.28 10.74 -54.16
CA ASP A 348 -5.08 10.30 -55.31
C ASP A 348 -6.51 9.84 -54.94
N VAL A 349 -6.89 9.98 -53.68
CA VAL A 349 -8.23 9.70 -53.16
C VAL A 349 -8.94 11.01 -52.89
N LYS A 350 -9.86 11.38 -53.78
CA LYS A 350 -10.61 12.65 -53.69
C LYS A 350 -11.79 12.51 -52.75
N ASP A 351 -11.96 13.47 -51.84
CA ASP A 351 -13.15 13.62 -51.00
C ASP A 351 -14.44 13.53 -51.83
N GLY A 352 -15.42 12.79 -51.33
CA GLY A 352 -16.70 12.56 -52.00
C GLY A 352 -16.68 11.52 -53.13
N SER A 353 -15.53 10.90 -53.43
CA SER A 353 -15.50 9.72 -54.30
C SER A 353 -16.29 8.58 -53.66
N TRP A 354 -17.00 7.77 -54.46
CA TRP A 354 -17.81 6.65 -53.94
C TRP A 354 -17.02 5.63 -53.10
N TYR A 355 -15.70 5.58 -53.30
CA TYR A 355 -14.78 4.69 -52.58
C TYR A 355 -14.07 5.37 -51.40
N PHE A 356 -14.27 6.66 -51.15
CA PHE A 356 -13.53 7.43 -50.15
C PHE A 356 -13.57 6.75 -48.78
N ASP A 357 -14.77 6.53 -48.25
CA ASP A 357 -14.96 5.90 -46.93
C ASP A 357 -14.38 4.49 -46.88
N SER A 358 -14.49 3.74 -47.97
CA SER A 358 -13.94 2.38 -48.04
C SER A 358 -12.42 2.35 -48.02
N VAL A 359 -11.79 3.31 -48.68
CA VAL A 359 -10.32 3.44 -48.70
C VAL A 359 -9.81 3.88 -47.34
N ASP A 360 -10.43 4.89 -46.74
CA ASP A 360 -10.06 5.39 -45.40
C ASP A 360 -10.21 4.28 -44.35
N TYR A 361 -11.34 3.58 -44.35
CA TYR A 361 -11.60 2.45 -43.46
C TYR A 361 -10.55 1.34 -43.59
N CYS A 362 -10.22 0.93 -44.82
CA CYS A 362 -9.25 -0.14 -45.03
C CYS A 362 -7.82 0.27 -44.66
N ALA A 363 -7.48 1.56 -44.77
CA ALA A 363 -6.17 2.07 -44.37
C ALA A 363 -6.05 2.20 -42.84
N GLU A 364 -7.10 2.67 -42.17
CA GLU A 364 -7.19 2.73 -40.70
C GLU A 364 -7.06 1.33 -40.07
N LYS A 365 -7.74 0.34 -40.64
CA LYS A 365 -7.67 -1.06 -40.20
C LYS A 365 -6.41 -1.80 -40.63
N HIS A 366 -5.53 -1.15 -41.40
CA HIS A 366 -4.36 -1.77 -42.04
C HIS A 366 -4.68 -2.99 -42.92
N PHE A 367 -5.92 -3.09 -43.42
CA PHE A 367 -6.34 -4.15 -44.33
C PHE A 367 -5.78 -3.95 -45.74
N ILE A 368 -5.76 -2.70 -46.22
CA ILE A 368 -5.15 -2.33 -47.49
C ILE A 368 -4.30 -1.08 -47.28
N ASN A 369 -2.99 -1.24 -47.45
CA ASN A 369 -2.06 -0.12 -47.38
C ASN A 369 -1.90 0.57 -48.75
N GLY A 370 -1.58 1.86 -48.73
CA GLY A 370 -1.14 2.58 -49.92
C GLY A 370 0.23 2.12 -50.41
N TYR A 371 0.58 2.54 -51.61
CA TYR A 371 1.91 2.32 -52.17
C TYR A 371 2.96 3.20 -51.50
N GLN A 372 4.23 2.82 -51.67
CA GLN A 372 5.38 3.55 -51.13
C GLN A 372 5.47 5.01 -51.63
N ASN A 373 4.87 5.33 -52.76
CA ASN A 373 4.81 6.71 -53.30
C ASN A 373 3.75 7.59 -52.61
N GLY A 374 3.03 7.07 -51.62
CA GLY A 374 2.00 7.78 -50.86
C GLY A 374 0.59 7.73 -51.46
N ASN A 375 0.40 7.11 -52.64
CA ASN A 375 -0.91 6.96 -53.27
C ASN A 375 -1.62 5.67 -52.84
N PHE A 376 -2.96 5.64 -52.93
CA PHE A 376 -3.73 4.41 -52.75
C PHE A 376 -3.84 3.59 -54.05
N GLY A 377 -3.92 4.26 -55.21
CA GLY A 377 -4.20 3.66 -56.52
C GLY A 377 -5.63 3.14 -56.66
N PRO A 378 -6.70 3.93 -56.39
CA PRO A 378 -8.06 3.41 -56.31
C PRO A 378 -8.55 2.73 -57.60
N ASN A 379 -8.07 3.17 -58.75
CA ASN A 379 -8.46 2.64 -60.06
C ASN A 379 -7.48 1.60 -60.63
N ASP A 380 -6.43 1.25 -59.89
CA ASP A 380 -5.46 0.26 -60.36
C ASP A 380 -6.07 -1.14 -60.32
N ALA A 381 -5.80 -1.91 -61.37
CA ALA A 381 -6.14 -3.32 -61.42
C ALA A 381 -5.40 -4.08 -60.32
N LEU A 382 -6.13 -4.80 -59.46
CA LEU A 382 -5.50 -5.61 -58.42
C LEU A 382 -5.01 -6.94 -59.03
N GLN A 383 -3.77 -7.30 -58.75
CA GLN A 383 -3.22 -8.59 -59.17
C GLN A 383 -3.69 -9.70 -58.23
N ARG A 384 -3.86 -10.89 -58.78
CA ARG A 384 -4.44 -12.04 -58.06
C ARG A 384 -3.65 -12.44 -56.81
N GLN A 385 -2.33 -12.32 -56.84
CA GLN A 385 -1.48 -12.60 -55.68
C GLN A 385 -1.61 -11.54 -54.58
N ASP A 386 -1.80 -10.26 -54.95
CA ASP A 386 -1.96 -9.18 -53.97
C ASP A 386 -3.25 -9.34 -53.18
N PHE A 387 -4.32 -9.78 -53.84
CA PHE A 387 -5.59 -10.08 -53.17
C PHE A 387 -5.43 -11.18 -52.11
N VAL A 388 -4.64 -12.22 -52.40
CA VAL A 388 -4.38 -13.31 -51.45
C VAL A 388 -3.50 -12.85 -50.29
N VAL A 389 -2.52 -11.98 -50.54
CA VAL A 389 -1.69 -11.38 -49.47
C VAL A 389 -2.54 -10.52 -48.55
N ILE A 390 -3.42 -9.68 -49.11
CA ILE A 390 -4.39 -8.88 -48.32
C ILE A 390 -5.21 -9.79 -47.42
N LEU A 391 -5.78 -10.87 -47.97
CA LEU A 391 -6.62 -11.78 -47.20
C LEU A 391 -5.84 -12.54 -46.12
N ALA A 392 -4.60 -12.93 -46.38
CA ALA A 392 -3.75 -13.58 -45.38
C ALA A 392 -3.42 -12.64 -44.20
N ASN A 393 -3.19 -11.36 -44.49
CA ASN A 393 -2.96 -10.33 -43.47
C ASN A 393 -4.22 -10.08 -42.63
N ILE A 394 -5.38 -9.95 -43.27
CA ILE A 394 -6.68 -9.82 -42.57
C ILE A 394 -6.92 -11.01 -41.65
N ALA A 395 -6.59 -12.23 -42.10
CA ALA A 395 -6.76 -13.44 -41.32
C ALA A 395 -5.76 -13.62 -40.17
N GLY A 396 -4.75 -12.73 -40.03
CA GLY A 396 -3.65 -12.91 -39.07
C GLY A 396 -2.87 -14.22 -39.28
N ALA A 397 -2.78 -14.69 -40.53
CA ALA A 397 -2.27 -16.03 -40.83
C ALA A 397 -0.78 -16.18 -40.48
N SER A 398 -0.42 -17.22 -39.73
CA SER A 398 0.98 -17.59 -39.51
C SER A 398 1.55 -18.27 -40.74
N LEU A 399 2.34 -17.53 -41.53
CA LEU A 399 2.85 -17.99 -42.82
C LEU A 399 4.17 -18.77 -42.74
N SER A 400 4.84 -18.79 -41.59
CA SER A 400 6.21 -19.33 -41.45
C SER A 400 6.33 -20.82 -41.78
N GLY A 401 5.28 -21.61 -41.51
CA GLY A 401 5.24 -23.05 -41.76
C GLY A 401 5.02 -23.48 -43.22
N TYR A 402 4.69 -22.54 -44.11
CA TYR A 402 4.43 -22.85 -45.52
C TYR A 402 5.72 -22.80 -46.34
N THR A 403 6.26 -23.97 -46.69
CA THR A 403 7.56 -24.12 -47.37
C THR A 403 7.47 -24.58 -48.82
N ALA A 404 6.31 -25.04 -49.28
CA ALA A 404 6.06 -25.45 -50.67
C ALA A 404 4.62 -25.14 -51.13
N CYS A 405 4.42 -25.00 -52.43
CA CYS A 405 3.11 -24.82 -53.06
C CYS A 405 2.95 -25.80 -54.23
N LYS A 406 1.75 -26.36 -54.42
CA LYS A 406 1.45 -27.30 -55.51
C LYS A 406 1.21 -26.63 -56.87
N LEU A 407 1.10 -25.30 -56.91
CA LEU A 407 0.86 -24.54 -58.13
C LEU A 407 2.20 -24.17 -58.78
N THR A 408 2.35 -24.49 -60.06
CA THR A 408 3.67 -24.58 -60.72
C THR A 408 4.35 -23.24 -60.98
N ASP A 409 3.61 -22.14 -60.96
CA ASP A 409 4.08 -20.77 -61.20
C ASP A 409 4.27 -19.95 -59.92
N VAL A 410 4.17 -20.58 -58.74
CA VAL A 410 4.35 -19.91 -57.44
C VAL A 410 5.80 -20.02 -56.98
N ASP A 411 6.51 -18.88 -56.99
CA ASP A 411 7.83 -18.79 -56.36
C ASP A 411 7.68 -18.63 -54.84
N MET A 412 8.09 -19.66 -54.09
CA MET A 412 8.03 -19.64 -52.62
C MET A 412 8.93 -18.59 -51.96
N LYS A 413 9.90 -18.01 -52.69
CA LYS A 413 10.76 -16.93 -52.21
C LYS A 413 10.16 -15.54 -52.43
N ALA A 414 9.14 -15.42 -53.28
CA ALA A 414 8.46 -14.16 -53.52
C ALA A 414 7.57 -13.76 -52.32
N TYR A 415 7.29 -12.46 -52.17
CA TYR A 415 6.49 -11.92 -51.05
C TYR A 415 5.11 -12.58 -50.90
N TYR A 416 4.53 -13.05 -52.01
CA TYR A 416 3.22 -13.70 -52.02
C TYR A 416 3.29 -15.22 -51.84
N GLY A 417 4.46 -15.86 -52.01
CA GLY A 417 4.57 -17.31 -52.17
C GLY A 417 3.97 -18.09 -51.00
N LYS A 418 4.29 -17.68 -49.77
CA LYS A 418 3.77 -18.31 -48.55
C LYS A 418 2.29 -18.06 -48.33
N ALA A 419 1.79 -16.86 -48.66
CA ALA A 419 0.36 -16.54 -48.58
C ALA A 419 -0.47 -17.37 -49.57
N VAL A 420 0.05 -17.57 -50.78
CA VAL A 420 -0.59 -18.44 -51.78
C VAL A 420 -0.58 -19.91 -51.31
N ALA A 421 0.53 -20.40 -50.77
CA ALA A 421 0.60 -21.75 -50.20
C ALA A 421 -0.42 -21.96 -49.06
N TRP A 422 -0.55 -20.98 -48.15
CA TRP A 422 -1.58 -20.97 -47.11
C TRP A 422 -3.00 -21.02 -47.70
N ALA A 423 -3.29 -20.18 -48.68
CA ALA A 423 -4.61 -20.15 -49.31
C ALA A 423 -4.95 -21.48 -50.00
N VAL A 424 -3.96 -22.14 -50.60
CA VAL A 424 -4.13 -23.46 -51.21
C VAL A 424 -4.40 -24.53 -50.15
N ASP A 425 -3.62 -24.56 -49.06
CA ASP A 425 -3.77 -25.48 -47.94
C ASP A 425 -5.14 -25.36 -47.27
N LYS A 426 -5.61 -24.13 -47.04
CA LYS A 426 -6.92 -23.85 -46.42
C LYS A 426 -8.12 -24.03 -47.35
N GLY A 427 -7.90 -24.42 -48.61
CA GLY A 427 -8.95 -24.58 -49.62
C GLY A 427 -9.56 -23.27 -50.09
N ILE A 428 -8.92 -22.13 -49.79
CA ILE A 428 -9.35 -20.79 -50.19
C ILE A 428 -9.13 -20.61 -51.70
N ILE A 429 -8.04 -21.15 -52.24
CA ILE A 429 -7.73 -21.10 -53.67
C ILE A 429 -7.33 -22.47 -54.22
N ALA A 430 -7.83 -22.80 -55.42
CA ALA A 430 -7.54 -24.06 -56.10
C ALA A 430 -6.46 -23.93 -57.19
N GLY A 431 -6.25 -22.74 -57.73
CA GLY A 431 -5.54 -22.50 -58.99
C GLY A 431 -6.44 -22.66 -60.23
N TYR A 432 -5.86 -22.43 -61.40
CA TYR A 432 -6.46 -22.68 -62.70
C TYR A 432 -6.32 -24.16 -63.08
N GLN A 433 -7.13 -24.59 -64.05
CA GLN A 433 -7.16 -25.99 -64.52
C GLN A 433 -5.81 -26.48 -65.09
N ASN A 434 -4.94 -25.56 -65.53
CA ASN A 434 -3.60 -25.85 -66.03
C ASN A 434 -2.54 -26.02 -64.92
N GLY A 435 -2.94 -26.07 -63.65
CA GLY A 435 -2.03 -26.23 -62.50
C GLY A 435 -1.30 -24.96 -62.05
N LYS A 436 -1.66 -23.80 -62.62
CA LYS A 436 -1.08 -22.50 -62.27
C LYS A 436 -1.97 -21.70 -61.31
N PHE A 437 -1.38 -20.77 -60.57
CA PHE A 437 -2.06 -19.77 -59.76
C PHE A 437 -2.57 -18.60 -60.62
N GLY A 438 -1.77 -18.19 -61.61
CA GLY A 438 -1.97 -16.96 -62.39
C GLY A 438 -1.25 -15.77 -61.75
N VAL A 439 0.04 -15.91 -61.44
CA VAL A 439 0.82 -14.81 -60.85
C VAL A 439 0.94 -13.65 -61.83
N GLY A 440 0.58 -12.44 -61.39
CA GLY A 440 0.57 -11.23 -62.23
C GLY A 440 -0.73 -11.01 -62.99
N ASP A 441 -1.61 -12.01 -63.06
CA ASP A 441 -2.90 -11.86 -63.71
C ASP A 441 -3.80 -10.90 -62.91
N PRO A 442 -4.49 -9.96 -63.56
CA PRO A 442 -5.52 -9.17 -62.91
C PRO A 442 -6.65 -10.07 -62.39
N ILE A 443 -7.10 -9.83 -61.16
CA ILE A 443 -8.16 -10.64 -60.56
C ILE A 443 -9.53 -10.19 -61.07
N THR A 444 -10.36 -11.15 -61.50
CA THR A 444 -11.73 -10.85 -61.92
C THR A 444 -12.69 -10.80 -60.74
N ARG A 445 -13.82 -10.10 -60.90
CA ARG A 445 -14.84 -9.95 -59.84
C ARG A 445 -15.45 -11.30 -59.42
N GLU A 446 -15.67 -12.22 -60.37
CA GLU A 446 -16.16 -13.56 -60.06
C GLU A 446 -15.13 -14.40 -59.29
N GLN A 447 -13.83 -14.16 -59.54
CA GLN A 447 -12.76 -14.81 -58.78
C GLN A 447 -12.64 -14.25 -57.36
N VAL A 448 -12.78 -12.94 -57.17
CA VAL A 448 -12.84 -12.30 -55.84
C VAL A 448 -13.95 -12.92 -55.00
N ALA A 449 -15.18 -12.99 -55.55
CA ALA A 449 -16.31 -13.61 -54.86
C ALA A 449 -16.05 -15.08 -54.53
N THR A 450 -15.47 -15.84 -55.46
CA THR A 450 -15.14 -17.26 -55.25
C THR A 450 -14.13 -17.48 -54.13
N ILE A 451 -13.09 -16.64 -54.07
CA ILE A 451 -12.05 -16.73 -53.03
C ILE A 451 -12.64 -16.39 -51.66
N LEU A 452 -13.41 -15.29 -51.55
CA LEU A 452 -14.05 -14.90 -50.29
C LEU A 452 -15.09 -15.91 -49.82
N TYR A 453 -15.88 -16.47 -50.74
CA TYR A 453 -16.84 -17.53 -50.42
C TYR A 453 -16.16 -18.77 -49.82
N ARG A 454 -15.02 -19.18 -50.35
CA ARG A 454 -14.22 -20.31 -49.83
C ARG A 454 -13.52 -19.96 -48.52
N TYR A 455 -13.04 -18.73 -48.39
CA TYR A 455 -12.52 -18.21 -47.13
C TYR A 455 -13.54 -18.36 -46.00
N MET A 456 -14.80 -18.01 -46.28
CA MET A 456 -15.94 -18.19 -45.36
C MET A 456 -16.44 -19.64 -45.24
N LYS A 457 -15.67 -20.63 -45.72
CA LYS A 457 -16.02 -22.07 -45.68
C LYS A 457 -17.28 -22.45 -46.44
N SER A 458 -17.55 -21.75 -47.54
CA SER A 458 -18.62 -22.07 -48.50
C SER A 458 -20.01 -22.17 -47.84
N PRO A 459 -20.51 -21.09 -47.22
CA PRO A 459 -21.80 -21.07 -46.57
C PRO A 459 -22.95 -21.37 -47.56
N ALA A 460 -24.08 -21.82 -47.03
CA ALA A 460 -25.27 -22.08 -47.84
C ALA A 460 -25.83 -20.78 -48.45
N VAL A 461 -26.44 -20.89 -49.63
CA VAL A 461 -27.12 -19.78 -50.33
C VAL A 461 -28.57 -20.18 -50.54
N SER A 462 -29.50 -19.29 -50.16
CA SER A 462 -30.93 -19.61 -50.11
C SER A 462 -31.56 -19.81 -51.49
N ASP A 463 -31.17 -19.02 -52.48
CA ASP A 463 -31.65 -19.09 -53.86
C ASP A 463 -30.63 -18.50 -54.84
N VAL A 464 -29.73 -19.35 -55.37
CA VAL A 464 -28.67 -18.91 -56.29
C VAL A 464 -29.23 -18.16 -57.50
N ASN A 465 -30.32 -18.65 -58.09
CA ASN A 465 -30.86 -18.07 -59.33
C ASN A 465 -31.60 -16.75 -59.05
N GLY A 466 -32.39 -16.69 -57.98
CA GLY A 466 -33.11 -15.47 -57.58
C GLY A 466 -32.18 -14.32 -57.21
N LYS A 467 -31.09 -14.58 -56.46
CA LYS A 467 -30.13 -13.53 -56.09
C LYS A 467 -29.42 -12.92 -57.29
N LEU A 468 -29.19 -13.72 -58.34
CA LEU A 468 -28.53 -13.28 -59.57
C LEU A 468 -29.51 -12.74 -60.63
N ALA A 469 -30.82 -12.95 -60.45
CA ALA A 469 -31.82 -12.67 -61.49
C ALA A 469 -31.84 -11.19 -61.94
N LYS A 470 -31.50 -10.27 -61.02
CA LYS A 470 -31.47 -8.83 -61.24
C LYS A 470 -30.35 -8.34 -62.16
N PHE A 471 -29.30 -9.15 -62.39
CA PHE A 471 -28.16 -8.75 -63.21
C PHE A 471 -28.39 -9.16 -64.67
N PRO A 472 -28.34 -8.20 -65.62
CA PRO A 472 -28.58 -8.48 -67.04
C PRO A 472 -27.48 -9.36 -67.65
N ASP A 473 -26.27 -9.33 -67.10
CA ASP A 473 -25.11 -10.11 -67.54
C ASP A 473 -24.93 -11.43 -66.78
N LYS A 474 -25.95 -11.90 -66.05
CA LYS A 474 -25.89 -13.17 -65.29
C LYS A 474 -25.51 -14.39 -66.13
N GLY A 475 -25.81 -14.37 -67.44
CA GLY A 475 -25.43 -15.43 -68.38
C GLY A 475 -23.91 -15.49 -68.66
N ASN A 476 -23.16 -14.45 -68.33
CA ASN A 476 -21.70 -14.38 -68.49
C ASN A 476 -20.94 -14.92 -67.27
N ILE A 477 -21.64 -15.28 -66.18
CA ILE A 477 -21.05 -15.81 -64.95
C ILE A 477 -20.54 -17.23 -65.21
N SER A 478 -19.28 -17.48 -64.91
CA SER A 478 -18.72 -18.83 -64.98
C SER A 478 -19.42 -19.77 -63.99
N GLU A 479 -19.64 -21.05 -64.36
CA GLU A 479 -20.37 -22.00 -63.51
C GLU A 479 -19.82 -22.09 -62.08
N PHE A 480 -18.49 -22.07 -61.92
CA PHE A 480 -17.84 -22.13 -60.60
C PHE A 480 -18.15 -20.91 -59.70
N ALA A 481 -18.58 -19.80 -60.29
CA ALA A 481 -18.78 -18.53 -59.61
C ALA A 481 -20.25 -18.18 -59.36
N LYS A 482 -21.21 -18.94 -59.88
CA LYS A 482 -22.65 -18.69 -59.66
C LYS A 482 -23.00 -18.66 -58.17
N THR A 483 -22.70 -19.73 -57.44
CA THR A 483 -22.96 -19.81 -56.00
C THR A 483 -22.18 -18.76 -55.20
N PRO A 484 -20.86 -18.58 -55.41
CA PRO A 484 -20.11 -17.51 -54.72
C PRO A 484 -20.63 -16.09 -54.96
N LEU A 485 -21.00 -15.74 -56.19
CA LEU A 485 -21.56 -14.43 -56.49
C LEU A 485 -22.95 -14.26 -55.87
N ALA A 486 -23.79 -15.30 -55.92
CA ALA A 486 -25.09 -15.26 -55.25
C ALA A 486 -24.94 -15.06 -53.73
N TRP A 487 -23.99 -15.73 -53.10
CA TRP A 487 -23.64 -15.52 -51.69
C TRP A 487 -23.20 -14.07 -51.42
N ALA A 488 -22.28 -13.54 -52.22
CA ALA A 488 -21.77 -12.19 -52.05
C ALA A 488 -22.87 -11.12 -52.23
N VAL A 489 -23.83 -11.38 -53.14
CA VAL A 489 -24.99 -10.51 -53.36
C VAL A 489 -26.00 -10.63 -52.22
N GLU A 490 -26.27 -11.85 -51.74
CA GLU A 490 -27.17 -12.09 -50.61
C GLU A 490 -26.72 -11.38 -49.34
N ASN A 491 -25.40 -11.30 -49.12
CA ASN A 491 -24.81 -10.68 -47.94
C ASN A 491 -24.44 -9.21 -48.15
N ASN A 492 -24.90 -8.57 -49.23
CA ASN A 492 -24.59 -7.17 -49.59
C ASN A 492 -23.08 -6.86 -49.71
N ILE A 493 -22.23 -7.86 -49.89
CA ILE A 493 -20.79 -7.69 -50.12
C ILE A 493 -20.57 -7.12 -51.53
N ILE A 494 -21.29 -7.66 -52.52
CA ILE A 494 -21.30 -7.19 -53.91
C ILE A 494 -22.71 -6.72 -54.28
N SER A 495 -22.84 -5.43 -54.59
CA SER A 495 -24.11 -4.80 -54.97
C SER A 495 -24.37 -4.74 -56.49
N GLY A 496 -23.34 -4.94 -57.30
CA GLY A 496 -23.35 -4.68 -58.75
C GLY A 496 -22.56 -3.42 -59.13
N MET A 497 -22.53 -3.14 -60.43
CA MET A 497 -21.93 -1.96 -61.04
C MET A 497 -23.01 -0.90 -61.30
N GLN A 498 -22.60 0.34 -61.61
CA GLN A 498 -23.53 1.45 -61.84
C GLN A 498 -24.44 1.22 -63.07
N ASP A 499 -23.98 0.46 -64.06
CA ASP A 499 -24.76 0.07 -65.25
C ASP A 499 -25.74 -1.10 -64.99
N GLY A 500 -25.85 -1.55 -63.73
CA GLY A 500 -26.72 -2.65 -63.31
C GLY A 500 -26.13 -4.05 -63.51
N THR A 501 -24.91 -4.17 -64.04
CA THR A 501 -24.23 -5.47 -64.25
C THR A 501 -23.55 -5.99 -62.97
N VAL A 502 -23.19 -7.27 -62.93
CA VAL A 502 -22.24 -7.80 -61.92
C VAL A 502 -20.80 -7.82 -62.46
N ALA A 503 -20.63 -7.75 -63.78
CA ALA A 503 -19.37 -7.75 -64.52
C ALA A 503 -18.43 -8.89 -64.09
N PRO A 504 -18.85 -10.17 -64.20
CA PRO A 504 -18.17 -11.29 -63.53
C PRO A 504 -16.73 -11.48 -64.02
N LYS A 505 -16.48 -11.28 -65.32
CA LYS A 505 -15.15 -11.37 -65.94
C LYS A 505 -14.39 -10.05 -65.95
N GLY A 506 -14.98 -8.97 -65.43
CA GLY A 506 -14.33 -7.67 -65.32
C GLY A 506 -13.22 -7.70 -64.27
N THR A 507 -12.12 -6.99 -64.55
CA THR A 507 -11.01 -6.81 -63.60
C THR A 507 -11.47 -6.00 -62.39
N ALA A 508 -11.18 -6.49 -61.19
CA ALA A 508 -11.42 -5.75 -59.95
C ALA A 508 -10.31 -4.73 -59.71
N VAL A 509 -10.70 -3.50 -59.38
CA VAL A 509 -9.77 -2.42 -59.01
C VAL A 509 -9.66 -2.29 -57.49
N ARG A 510 -8.57 -1.70 -57.00
CA ARG A 510 -8.28 -1.57 -55.56
C ARG A 510 -9.41 -0.92 -54.76
N ALA A 511 -10.06 0.12 -55.29
CA ALA A 511 -11.22 0.75 -54.64
C ALA A 511 -12.40 -0.21 -54.45
N GLN A 512 -12.68 -1.07 -55.44
CA GLN A 512 -13.76 -2.06 -55.32
C GLN A 512 -13.44 -3.11 -54.26
N ILE A 513 -12.17 -3.51 -54.18
CA ILE A 513 -11.69 -4.45 -53.16
C ILE A 513 -11.78 -3.85 -51.77
N ALA A 514 -11.42 -2.56 -51.60
CA ALA A 514 -11.60 -1.82 -50.36
C ALA A 514 -13.08 -1.81 -49.92
N SER A 515 -14.01 -1.51 -50.84
CA SER A 515 -15.44 -1.52 -50.50
C SER A 515 -15.96 -2.91 -50.16
N ILE A 516 -15.46 -3.96 -50.82
CA ILE A 516 -15.82 -5.35 -50.50
C ILE A 516 -15.33 -5.73 -49.10
N ILE A 517 -14.06 -5.44 -48.78
CA ILE A 517 -13.45 -5.75 -47.48
C ILE A 517 -14.13 -4.96 -46.36
N MET A 518 -14.38 -3.67 -46.54
CA MET A 518 -15.12 -2.85 -45.56
C MET A 518 -16.48 -3.46 -45.25
N ARG A 519 -17.26 -3.85 -46.27
CA ARG A 519 -18.59 -4.45 -46.06
C ARG A 519 -18.51 -5.80 -45.37
N MET A 520 -17.51 -6.62 -45.69
CA MET A 520 -17.30 -7.90 -44.99
C MET A 520 -16.98 -7.68 -43.51
N ASP A 521 -16.10 -6.73 -43.18
CA ASP A 521 -15.74 -6.43 -41.81
C ASP A 521 -16.92 -5.84 -41.03
N GLN A 522 -17.68 -4.92 -41.63
CA GLN A 522 -18.90 -4.36 -41.05
C GLN A 522 -20.00 -5.41 -40.82
N ASN A 523 -20.03 -6.47 -41.62
CA ASN A 523 -20.89 -7.64 -41.42
C ASN A 523 -20.28 -8.66 -40.44
N ALA A 524 -19.22 -8.30 -39.71
CA ALA A 524 -18.49 -9.13 -38.76
C ALA A 524 -17.96 -10.45 -39.34
N MET A 525 -17.70 -10.51 -40.66
CA MET A 525 -17.31 -11.75 -41.34
C MET A 525 -15.85 -12.15 -41.15
N PHE A 526 -15.00 -11.24 -40.65
CA PHE A 526 -13.61 -11.56 -40.32
C PHE A 526 -13.40 -11.95 -38.84
N ASN A 527 -14.42 -11.74 -38.00
CA ASN A 527 -14.39 -12.06 -36.56
C ASN A 527 -15.18 -13.33 -36.21
N ALA A 528 -15.57 -14.13 -37.21
CA ALA A 528 -16.48 -15.27 -37.10
C ALA A 528 -15.78 -16.63 -37.14
#